data_AF-A0A0R3E9B7-F1
#
_entry.id   AF-A0A0R3E9B7-F1
#
_cell.length_a   1.000
_cell.length_b   1.000
_cell.length_c   1.000
_cell.angle_alpha   90.00
_cell.angle_beta   90.00
_cell.angle_gamma   90.00
#
_symmetry.space_group_name_H-M   'P 1'
#
loop_
_entity.id
_entity.type
_entity.pdbx_description
1 polymer ?
#
loop_
_entity_poly.entity_id
_entity_poly.type
_entity_poly.pdbx_seq_one_letter_code
_entity_poly.pdbx_strand_id
1 'polypeptide(L)'
;MIEAVGVGFGSLLRPLLPLLVVVGGVQAASAGWNAGAVVTMRLLAMLLLADLVSMTTTMSALMEVLAPVLHLLRPLGVNPRKMALAVALVLRFVPVVMTRWRAREEAWKARTHRRIPLRLVAAFVADILQLADRVAEALDARGFDRSAADRRLPPL
;
A
#
# COMPACT_ATOMS: atom_id res chain seq x y z
N MET A 1 -3.76 22.62 1.93
CA MET A 1 -2.33 22.40 2.28
C MET A 1 -2.07 20.90 2.30
N ILE A 2 -2.17 20.30 1.11
CA ILE A 2 -1.96 18.87 0.83
C ILE A 2 -0.61 18.79 0.12
N GLU A 3 0.47 19.09 0.85
CA GLU A 3 1.86 18.94 0.34
C GLU A 3 2.63 17.83 1.06
N ALA A 4 2.05 17.17 2.07
CA ALA A 4 2.82 16.26 2.93
C ALA A 4 2.82 14.78 2.51
N VAL A 5 2.47 14.46 1.26
CA VAL A 5 2.75 13.12 0.66
C VAL A 5 3.50 13.24 -0.67
N GLY A 6 4.09 14.40 -0.94
CA GLY A 6 5.33 14.45 -1.71
C GLY A 6 6.45 14.33 -0.70
N VAL A 7 6.92 13.12 -0.42
CA VAL A 7 8.20 13.01 0.29
C VAL A 7 9.24 13.47 -0.72
N GLY A 8 9.49 14.77 -0.77
CA GLY A 8 10.49 15.32 -1.67
C GLY A 8 11.79 14.57 -1.43
N PHE A 9 12.47 14.20 -2.51
CA PHE A 9 13.75 13.49 -2.48
C PHE A 9 14.71 14.00 -1.39
N GLY A 10 14.73 15.32 -1.16
CA GLY A 10 15.53 15.97 -0.11
C GLY A 10 15.11 15.70 1.35
N SER A 11 13.85 15.34 1.64
CA SER A 11 13.40 14.99 3.00
C SER A 11 13.56 13.51 3.32
N LEU A 12 13.55 12.62 2.31
CA LEU A 12 13.91 11.20 2.46
C LEU A 12 15.43 11.00 2.57
N LEU A 13 16.21 11.79 1.84
CA LEU A 13 17.68 11.76 1.91
C LEU A 13 18.21 12.22 3.27
N ARG A 14 17.57 13.18 3.95
CA ARG A 14 18.03 13.72 5.24
C ARG A 14 18.27 12.65 6.32
N PRO A 15 17.31 11.74 6.61
CA PRO A 15 17.53 10.65 7.55
C PRO A 15 18.40 9.52 6.98
N LEU A 16 18.50 9.37 5.66
CA LEU A 16 19.35 8.35 5.03
C LEU A 16 20.83 8.78 4.96
N LEU A 17 21.11 10.08 4.94
CA LEU A 17 22.44 10.68 4.89
C LEU A 17 23.36 10.20 6.01
N PRO A 18 22.96 10.20 7.30
CA PRO A 18 23.79 9.65 8.37
C PRO A 18 24.05 8.16 8.18
N LEU A 19 23.07 7.38 7.70
CA LEU A 19 23.27 5.96 7.38
C LEU A 19 24.30 5.78 6.25
N LEU A 20 24.19 6.59 5.20
CA LEU A 20 25.08 6.53 4.04
C LEU A 20 26.51 6.96 4.40
N VAL A 21 26.65 7.96 5.27
CA VAL A 21 27.93 8.41 5.82
C VAL A 21 28.56 7.37 6.73
N VAL A 22 27.77 6.71 7.59
CA VAL A 22 28.27 5.63 8.45
C VAL A 22 28.73 4.43 7.62
N VAL A 23 27.90 3.97 6.68
CA VAL A 23 28.24 2.82 5.82
C VAL A 23 29.43 3.15 4.91
N GLY A 24 29.40 4.32 4.25
CA GLY A 24 30.49 4.78 3.39
C GLY A 24 31.79 5.00 4.15
N GLY A 25 31.73 5.57 5.36
CA GLY A 25 32.87 5.82 6.23
C GLY A 25 33.50 4.53 6.77
N VAL A 26 32.67 3.58 7.24
CA VAL A 26 33.13 2.27 7.72
C VAL A 26 33.76 1.47 6.57
N GLN A 27 33.17 1.51 5.38
CA GLN A 27 33.72 0.83 4.19
C GLN A 27 35.01 1.50 3.69
N ALA A 28 35.09 2.84 3.72
CA ALA A 28 36.31 3.55 3.35
C ALA A 28 37.47 3.26 4.32
N ALA A 29 37.17 3.09 5.61
CA ALA A 29 38.14 2.71 6.63
C ALA A 29 38.59 1.24 6.51
N SER A 30 37.68 0.32 6.15
CA SER A 30 37.96 -1.12 6.15
C SER A 30 38.47 -1.68 4.81
N ALA A 31 38.00 -1.14 3.69
CA ALA A 31 38.24 -1.66 2.34
C ALA A 31 38.85 -0.62 1.38
N GLY A 32 39.18 0.57 1.88
CA GLY A 32 39.76 1.68 1.11
C GLY A 32 38.72 2.61 0.47
N TRP A 33 39.16 3.81 0.10
CA TRP A 33 38.30 4.91 -0.37
C TRP A 33 37.49 4.55 -1.62
N ASN A 34 38.04 3.75 -2.53
CA ASN A 34 37.32 3.28 -3.72
C ASN A 34 36.12 2.38 -3.37
N ALA A 35 36.25 1.49 -2.41
CA ALA A 35 35.17 0.59 -2.02
C ALA A 35 34.00 1.35 -1.37
N GLY A 36 34.30 2.35 -0.53
CA GLY A 36 33.29 3.23 0.06
C GLY A 36 32.52 4.04 -0.99
N ALA A 37 33.21 4.59 -1.99
CA ALA A 37 32.59 5.36 -3.07
C ALA A 37 31.63 4.51 -3.93
N VAL A 38 32.05 3.30 -4.30
CA VAL A 38 31.22 2.38 -5.13
C VAL A 38 29.95 1.97 -4.40
N VAL A 39 30.04 1.61 -3.11
CA VAL A 39 28.87 1.22 -2.30
C VAL A 39 27.90 2.38 -2.16
N THR A 40 28.40 3.58 -1.86
CA THR A 40 27.60 4.80 -1.71
C THR A 40 26.86 5.14 -3.00
N MET A 41 27.56 5.14 -4.14
CA MET A 41 26.96 5.43 -5.45
C MET A 41 25.91 4.39 -5.85
N ARG A 42 26.15 3.10 -5.55
CA ARG A 42 25.18 2.02 -5.81
C ARG A 42 23.91 2.16 -4.98
N LEU A 43 24.05 2.48 -3.69
CA LEU A 43 22.90 2.73 -2.81
C LEU A 43 22.09 3.94 -3.28
N LEU A 44 22.77 5.04 -3.66
CA LEU A 44 22.12 6.20 -4.24
C LEU A 44 21.37 5.83 -5.52
N ALA A 45 22.02 5.14 -6.46
CA ALA A 45 21.38 4.72 -7.72
C ALA A 45 20.13 3.86 -7.48
N MET A 46 20.18 2.89 -6.57
CA MET A 46 19.02 2.08 -6.20
C MET A 46 17.88 2.94 -5.60
N LEU A 47 18.23 3.92 -4.76
CA LEU A 47 17.26 4.80 -4.14
C LEU A 47 16.60 5.74 -5.15
N LEU A 48 17.39 6.35 -6.05
CA LEU A 48 16.88 7.17 -7.15
C LEU A 48 15.96 6.36 -8.08
N LEU A 49 16.34 5.11 -8.41
CA LEU A 49 15.51 4.22 -9.21
C LEU A 49 14.19 3.89 -8.50
N ALA A 50 14.22 3.55 -7.21
CA ALA A 50 13.02 3.25 -6.43
C ALA A 50 12.09 4.46 -6.30
N ASP A 51 12.66 5.66 -6.13
CA ASP A 51 11.92 6.91 -6.06
C ASP A 51 11.30 7.28 -7.42
N LEU A 52 12.08 7.17 -8.50
CA LEU A 52 11.58 7.38 -9.85
C LEU A 52 10.43 6.41 -10.16
N VAL A 53 10.56 5.13 -9.79
CA VAL A 53 9.48 4.15 -9.91
C VAL A 53 8.28 4.55 -9.04
N SER A 54 8.48 5.02 -7.81
CA SER A 54 7.39 5.43 -6.92
C SER A 54 6.65 6.68 -7.44
N MET A 55 7.37 7.65 -7.99
CA MET A 55 6.78 8.86 -8.60
C MET A 55 6.10 8.56 -9.94
N THR A 56 6.66 7.66 -10.76
CA THR A 56 6.10 7.28 -12.07
C THR A 56 4.97 6.26 -11.94
N THR A 57 4.88 5.53 -10.83
CA THR A 57 3.77 4.65 -10.54
C THR A 57 2.59 5.46 -10.02
N THR A 58 1.68 5.83 -10.93
CA THR A 58 0.38 6.37 -10.53
C THR A 58 -0.39 5.33 -9.72
N MET A 59 -1.17 5.79 -8.73
CA MET A 59 -2.00 4.94 -7.86
C MET A 59 -2.84 3.92 -8.65
N SER A 60 -3.35 4.32 -9.83
CA SER A 60 -4.10 3.43 -10.74
C SER A 60 -3.23 2.36 -11.40
N ALA A 61 -2.02 2.71 -11.87
CA ALA A 61 -1.11 1.75 -12.50
C ALA A 61 -0.61 0.69 -11.49
N LEU A 62 -0.41 1.08 -10.22
CA LEU A 62 -0.04 0.14 -9.16
C LEU A 62 -1.14 -0.93 -8.94
N MET A 63 -2.41 -0.53 -9.02
CA MET A 63 -3.54 -1.47 -8.85
C MET A 63 -3.63 -2.48 -10.00
N GLU A 64 -3.34 -2.06 -11.22
CA GLU A 64 -3.36 -2.95 -12.40
C GLU A 64 -2.21 -3.95 -12.39
N VAL A 65 -1.01 -3.53 -11.97
CA VAL A 65 0.19 -4.40 -11.93
C VAL A 65 0.19 -5.35 -10.73
N LEU A 66 -0.43 -4.97 -9.61
CA LEU A 66 -0.46 -5.82 -8.42
C LEU A 66 -1.46 -7.00 -8.55
N ALA A 67 -2.49 -6.86 -9.40
CA ALA A 67 -3.47 -7.91 -9.66
C ALA A 67 -2.87 -9.24 -10.20
N PRO A 68 -1.98 -9.25 -11.22
CA PRO A 68 -1.34 -10.48 -11.70
C PRO A 68 -0.33 -11.07 -10.71
N VAL A 69 0.33 -10.26 -9.87
CA VAL A 69 1.25 -10.76 -8.81
C VAL A 69 0.49 -11.61 -7.80
N LEU A 70 -0.73 -11.22 -7.45
CA LEU A 70 -1.60 -11.98 -6.55
C LEU A 70 -2.17 -13.23 -7.22
N HIS A 71 -2.23 -13.26 -8.55
CA HIS A 71 -2.56 -14.45 -9.33
C HIS A 71 -1.45 -15.50 -9.31
N LEU A 72 -0.20 -15.11 -9.04
CA LEU A 72 0.94 -16.02 -8.87
C LEU A 72 0.89 -16.78 -7.52
N LEU A 73 0.18 -16.26 -6.51
CA LEU A 73 -0.07 -16.95 -5.23
C LEU A 73 -1.14 -18.06 -5.31
N ARG A 74 -1.53 -18.46 -6.53
CA ARG A 74 -2.45 -19.56 -6.83
C ARG A 74 -2.14 -20.95 -6.22
N PRO A 75 -0.89 -21.36 -5.90
CA PRO A 75 -0.66 -22.74 -5.47
C PRO A 75 -1.15 -23.10 -4.04
N LEU A 76 -1.75 -22.18 -3.28
CA LEU A 76 -2.17 -22.39 -1.88
C LEU A 76 -3.51 -23.13 -1.64
N GLY A 77 -4.13 -23.75 -2.65
CA GLY A 77 -5.29 -24.63 -2.45
C GLY A 77 -6.62 -23.94 -2.06
N VAL A 78 -6.71 -22.62 -2.19
CA VAL A 78 -7.91 -21.82 -1.90
C VAL A 78 -8.71 -21.58 -3.18
N ASN A 79 -10.06 -21.54 -3.13
CA ASN A 79 -10.90 -21.35 -4.31
C ASN A 79 -10.45 -20.09 -5.11
N PRO A 80 -9.82 -20.26 -6.30
CA PRO A 80 -9.14 -19.18 -7.00
C PRO A 80 -10.06 -18.03 -7.37
N ARG A 81 -11.35 -18.32 -7.55
CA ARG A 81 -12.37 -17.34 -7.95
C ARG A 81 -12.77 -16.42 -6.79
N LYS A 82 -12.87 -16.96 -5.56
CA LYS A 82 -13.16 -16.17 -4.35
C LYS A 82 -11.95 -15.29 -3.99
N MET A 83 -10.73 -15.83 -4.11
CA MET A 83 -9.52 -15.05 -3.82
C MET A 83 -9.24 -13.95 -4.85
N ALA A 84 -9.41 -14.22 -6.15
CA ALA A 84 -9.27 -13.20 -7.17
C ALA A 84 -10.26 -12.04 -6.97
N LEU A 85 -11.50 -12.36 -6.57
CA LEU A 85 -12.51 -11.34 -6.25
C LEU A 85 -12.12 -10.53 -5.01
N ALA A 86 -11.74 -11.19 -3.91
CA ALA A 86 -11.34 -10.53 -2.67
C ALA A 86 -10.17 -9.57 -2.90
N VAL A 87 -9.15 -10.01 -3.64
CA VAL A 87 -7.99 -9.21 -4.03
C VAL A 87 -8.42 -8.00 -4.87
N ALA A 88 -9.20 -8.22 -5.93
CA ALA A 88 -9.66 -7.12 -6.79
C ALA A 88 -10.49 -6.09 -6.01
N LEU A 89 -11.30 -6.56 -5.06
CA LEU A 89 -12.09 -5.73 -4.16
C LEU A 89 -11.17 -4.88 -3.27
N VAL A 90 -10.21 -5.50 -2.58
CA VAL A 90 -9.24 -4.81 -1.72
C VAL A 90 -8.48 -3.76 -2.51
N LEU A 91 -7.91 -4.12 -3.66
CA LEU A 91 -7.15 -3.19 -4.51
C LEU A 91 -8.00 -1.97 -4.90
N ARG A 92 -9.26 -2.18 -5.30
CA ARG A 92 -10.19 -1.10 -5.66
C ARG A 92 -10.65 -0.26 -4.46
N PHE A 93 -10.71 -0.83 -3.25
CA PHE A 93 -11.15 -0.12 -2.05
C PHE A 93 -10.04 0.65 -1.33
N VAL A 94 -8.78 0.19 -1.37
CA VAL A 94 -7.62 0.91 -0.82
C VAL A 94 -7.62 2.42 -1.16
N PRO A 95 -7.79 2.86 -2.42
CA PRO A 95 -7.79 4.30 -2.73
C PRO A 95 -8.98 5.03 -2.10
N VAL A 96 -10.15 4.40 -2.04
CA VAL A 96 -11.37 4.98 -1.46
C VAL A 96 -11.22 5.14 0.06
N VAL A 97 -10.60 4.17 0.73
CA VAL A 97 -10.31 4.22 2.17
C VAL A 97 -9.31 5.35 2.45
N MET A 98 -8.27 5.48 1.63
CA MET A 98 -7.25 6.52 1.77
C MET A 98 -7.81 7.94 1.60
N THR A 99 -8.66 8.19 0.61
CA THR A 99 -9.27 9.51 0.39
C THR A 99 -10.18 9.90 1.55
N ARG A 100 -10.99 8.95 2.06
CA ARG A 100 -11.84 9.18 3.25
C ARG A 100 -11.03 9.47 4.50
N TRP A 101 -9.94 8.76 4.71
CA TRP A 101 -9.03 8.99 5.84
C TRP A 101 -8.45 10.40 5.79
N ARG A 102 -7.89 10.81 4.63
CA ARG A 102 -7.32 12.15 4.44
C ARG A 102 -8.34 13.25 4.69
N ALA A 103 -9.55 13.13 4.14
CA ALA A 103 -10.60 14.12 4.36
C ALA A 103 -10.96 14.28 5.85
N ARG A 104 -10.98 13.18 6.62
CA ARG A 104 -11.20 13.23 8.07
C ARG A 104 -10.03 13.83 8.82
N GLU A 105 -8.81 13.48 8.43
CA GLU A 105 -7.60 14.03 9.02
C GLU A 105 -7.52 15.55 8.80
N GLU A 106 -7.83 16.02 7.59
CA GLU A 106 -7.89 17.45 7.25
C GLU A 106 -8.98 18.18 8.05
N ALA A 107 -10.19 17.63 8.12
CA ALA A 107 -11.28 18.21 8.92
C ALA A 107 -10.97 18.24 10.42
N TRP A 108 -10.17 17.29 10.91
CA TRP A 108 -9.72 17.24 12.29
C TRP A 108 -8.61 18.26 12.56
N LYS A 109 -7.59 18.33 11.67
CA LYS A 109 -6.52 19.34 11.74
C LYS A 109 -7.06 20.77 11.69
N ALA A 110 -8.13 21.01 10.94
CA ALA A 110 -8.81 22.32 10.90
C ALA A 110 -9.45 22.70 12.24
N ARG A 111 -9.90 21.71 13.04
CA ARG A 111 -10.51 21.94 14.36
C ARG A 111 -9.52 21.92 15.51
N THR A 112 -8.39 21.23 15.38
CA THR A 112 -7.44 21.08 16.49
C THR A 112 -6.02 20.83 15.99
N HIS A 113 -5.05 21.58 16.54
CA HIS A 113 -3.62 21.44 16.22
C HIS A 113 -2.89 20.33 17.02
N ARG A 114 -3.62 19.34 17.57
CA ARG A 114 -3.05 18.27 18.45
C ARG A 114 -2.67 17.01 17.63
N ARG A 115 -2.32 15.91 18.32
CA ARG A 115 -2.22 14.58 17.69
C ARG A 115 -3.59 13.93 17.47
N ILE A 116 -3.66 13.05 16.47
CA ILE A 116 -4.85 12.26 16.13
C ILE A 116 -5.29 11.42 17.35
N PRO A 117 -6.53 11.60 17.87
CA PRO A 117 -7.01 10.82 18.99
C PRO A 117 -7.45 9.42 18.54
N LEU A 118 -7.29 8.42 19.41
CA LEU A 118 -7.75 7.04 19.17
C LEU A 118 -9.25 6.97 18.82
N ARG A 119 -10.05 7.91 19.35
CA ARG A 119 -11.48 8.02 19.04
C ARG A 119 -11.76 8.29 17.56
N LEU A 120 -10.89 9.03 16.86
CA LEU A 120 -11.03 9.29 15.42
C LEU A 120 -10.77 8.02 14.60
N VAL A 121 -9.77 7.24 15.00
CA VAL A 121 -9.46 5.94 14.38
C VAL A 121 -10.60 4.96 14.59
N ALA A 122 -11.11 4.84 15.83
CA ALA A 122 -12.23 3.96 16.14
C ALA A 122 -13.48 4.30 15.32
N ALA A 123 -13.81 5.60 15.20
CA ALA A 123 -14.92 6.05 14.37
C ALA A 123 -14.69 5.68 12.89
N PHE A 124 -13.47 5.88 12.38
CA PHE A 124 -13.14 5.47 11.01
C PHE A 124 -13.30 3.97 10.78
N VAL A 125 -12.81 3.13 11.69
CA VAL A 125 -12.98 1.68 11.58
C VAL A 125 -14.46 1.30 11.54
N ALA A 126 -15.30 1.90 12.40
CA ALA A 126 -16.75 1.64 12.40
C ALA A 126 -17.40 2.00 11.05
N ASP A 127 -17.00 3.11 10.42
CA ASP A 127 -17.52 3.50 9.10
C ASP A 127 -17.04 2.59 7.97
N ILE A 128 -15.82 2.05 8.07
CA ILE A 128 -15.31 1.07 7.12
C ILE A 128 -16.01 -0.29 7.28
N LEU A 129 -16.34 -0.70 8.51
CA LEU A 129 -17.12 -1.91 8.75
C LEU A 129 -18.52 -1.81 8.12
N GLN A 130 -19.21 -0.68 8.33
CA GLN A 130 -20.50 -0.45 7.65
C GLN A 130 -20.39 -0.43 6.13
N LEU A 131 -19.27 0.06 5.58
CA LEU A 131 -19.02 0.00 4.15
C LEU A 131 -18.84 -1.44 3.67
N ALA A 132 -18.12 -2.27 4.44
CA ALA A 132 -17.94 -3.68 4.15
C ALA A 132 -19.29 -4.43 4.16
N ASP A 133 -20.15 -4.15 5.13
CA ASP A 133 -21.49 -4.76 5.22
C ASP A 133 -22.35 -4.42 4.00
N ARG A 134 -22.38 -3.15 3.58
CA ARG A 134 -23.12 -2.72 2.37
C ARG A 134 -22.57 -3.38 1.10
N VAL A 135 -21.25 -3.58 1.03
CA VAL A 135 -20.61 -4.22 -0.11
C VAL A 135 -20.92 -5.72 -0.13
N ALA A 136 -20.94 -6.37 1.03
CA ALA A 136 -21.35 -7.77 1.17
C ALA A 136 -22.81 -7.95 0.72
N GLU A 137 -23.72 -7.12 1.20
CA GLU A 137 -25.13 -7.14 0.80
C GLU A 137 -25.31 -6.92 -0.72
N ALA A 138 -24.53 -6.01 -1.31
CA ALA A 138 -24.51 -5.78 -2.75
C ALA A 138 -23.93 -6.97 -3.54
N LEU A 139 -22.95 -7.69 -3.00
CA LEU A 139 -22.43 -8.93 -3.60
C LEU A 139 -23.49 -10.05 -3.50
N ASP A 140 -24.17 -10.19 -2.39
CA ASP A 140 -25.23 -11.19 -2.22
C ASP A 140 -26.40 -10.96 -3.18
N ALA A 141 -26.83 -9.70 -3.36
CA ALA A 141 -27.84 -9.33 -4.35
C ALA A 141 -27.42 -9.65 -5.80
N ARG A 142 -26.11 -9.67 -6.09
CA ARG A 142 -25.54 -10.06 -7.39
C ARG A 142 -25.40 -11.57 -7.56
N GLY A 143 -25.80 -12.38 -6.57
CA GLY A 143 -25.85 -13.84 -6.66
C GLY A 143 -24.51 -14.55 -6.44
N PHE A 144 -23.54 -13.89 -5.79
CA PHE A 144 -22.22 -14.48 -5.57
C PHE A 144 -22.23 -15.72 -4.66
N ASP A 145 -23.17 -15.83 -3.71
CA ASP A 145 -23.26 -17.00 -2.81
C ASP A 145 -23.91 -18.23 -3.47
N ARG A 146 -24.89 -17.99 -4.37
CA ARG A 146 -25.66 -19.05 -5.06
C ARG A 146 -24.81 -19.88 -6.04
N SER A 147 -23.80 -19.26 -6.66
CA SER A 147 -22.84 -19.93 -7.57
C SER A 147 -21.92 -20.95 -6.89
N ALA A 148 -21.75 -20.88 -5.57
CA ALA A 148 -20.89 -21.79 -4.81
C ALA A 148 -21.63 -23.04 -4.30
N ALA A 149 -22.95 -22.94 -4.10
CA ALA A 149 -23.81 -24.03 -3.64
C ALA A 149 -24.24 -24.97 -4.78
N ASP A 150 -24.48 -24.42 -5.98
CA ASP A 150 -25.06 -25.14 -7.13
C ASP A 150 -24.14 -26.22 -7.75
N ARG A 151 -22.84 -26.21 -7.41
CA ARG A 151 -21.83 -27.12 -7.99
C ARG A 151 -21.53 -28.36 -7.13
N ARG A 152 -22.25 -28.56 -6.02
CA ARG A 152 -22.13 -29.75 -5.14
C ARG A 152 -23.17 -30.83 -5.43
N LEU A 153 -23.95 -30.69 -6.50
CA LEU A 153 -24.87 -31.74 -6.93
C LEU A 153 -24.11 -32.74 -7.81
N PRO A 154 -23.99 -34.02 -7.41
CA PRO A 154 -23.48 -35.06 -8.28
C PRO A 154 -24.43 -35.27 -9.46
N PRO A 155 -23.92 -35.57 -10.68
CA PRO A 155 -24.77 -36.01 -11.78
C PRO A 155 -25.35 -37.40 -11.43
N LEU A 156 -26.67 -37.53 -11.53
CA LEU A 156 -27.35 -38.83 -11.55
C LEU A 156 -27.22 -39.46 -12.94
#